data_AF-A0AAW6PNE5-F1
#
_entry.id   AF-A0AAW6PNE5-F1
#
_cell.length_a   1.000
_cell.length_b   1.000
_cell.length_c   1.000
_cell.angle_alpha   90.00
_cell.angle_beta   90.00
_cell.angle_gamma   90.00
#
_symmetry.space_group_name_H-M   'P 1'
#
loop_
_entity.id
_entity.type
_entity.pdbx_description
1 polymer ?
#
loop_
_entity_poly.entity_id
_entity_poly.type
_entity_poly.pdbx_seq_one_letter_code
_entity_poly.pdbx_strand_id
1 'polypeptide(L)'
;MNDQKSPPSVHSKAVVFHSCYDTVLRKVDARYDIRGYVLAQMVKLCLQSRGTLPLAYRSFYAQYAQAEAIAFLEACVTHLLFGPAGRLSPQEYHYQRDAYQNPG
;
A
#
# COMPACT_ATOMS: atom_id res chain seq x y z
N MET A 1 -16.90 17.85 -24.90
CA MET A 1 -16.64 16.41 -24.70
C MET A 1 -16.53 16.19 -23.21
N ASN A 2 -17.50 15.50 -22.60
CA ASN A 2 -17.44 15.17 -21.17
C ASN A 2 -16.59 13.92 -21.02
N ASP A 3 -15.37 14.07 -20.54
CA ASP A 3 -14.53 12.98 -20.07
C ASP A 3 -15.13 12.40 -18.78
N GLN A 4 -16.20 11.63 -18.94
CA GLN A 4 -16.80 10.88 -17.84
C GLN A 4 -15.89 9.68 -17.56
N LYS A 5 -14.80 9.95 -16.84
CA LYS A 5 -13.88 8.95 -16.31
C LYS A 5 -14.68 8.11 -15.32
N SER A 6 -15.21 6.99 -15.82
CA SER A 6 -15.96 6.04 -15.01
C SER A 6 -15.08 5.63 -13.82
N PRO A 7 -15.61 5.63 -12.58
CA PRO A 7 -14.82 5.24 -11.44
C PRO A 7 -14.24 3.84 -11.69
N PRO A 8 -12.95 3.60 -11.41
CA PRO A 8 -12.37 2.28 -11.62
C PRO A 8 -13.19 1.26 -10.85
N SER A 9 -13.65 0.23 -11.55
CA SER A 9 -14.43 -0.86 -10.98
C SER A 9 -13.67 -1.48 -9.81
N VAL A 10 -14.38 -1.99 -8.80
CA VAL A 10 -13.79 -2.58 -7.58
C VAL A 10 -12.73 -3.63 -7.93
N HIS A 11 -12.94 -4.38 -9.02
CA HIS A 11 -12.00 -5.35 -9.57
C HIS A 11 -10.67 -4.72 -10.00
N SER A 12 -10.68 -3.58 -10.70
CA SER A 12 -9.45 -2.86 -11.09
C SER A 12 -8.67 -2.36 -9.88
N LYS A 13 -9.34 -1.92 -8.81
CA LYS A 13 -8.68 -1.48 -7.57
C LYS A 13 -8.02 -2.64 -6.83
N ALA A 14 -8.67 -3.80 -6.76
CA ALA A 14 -8.11 -5.00 -6.15
C ALA A 14 -6.86 -5.50 -6.90
N VAL A 15 -6.88 -5.50 -8.24
CA VAL A 15 -5.72 -5.87 -9.06
C VAL A 15 -4.54 -4.92 -8.83
N VAL A 16 -4.79 -3.60 -8.76
CA VAL A 16 -3.74 -2.62 -8.42
C VAL A 16 -3.19 -2.88 -7.02
N PHE A 17 -4.07 -3.12 -6.04
CA PHE A 17 -3.66 -3.44 -4.67
C PHE A 17 -2.73 -4.64 -4.61
N HIS A 18 -3.12 -5.79 -5.19
CA HIS A 18 -2.30 -7.01 -5.17
C HIS A 18 -0.98 -6.83 -5.93
N SER A 19 -1.01 -6.16 -7.09
CA SER A 19 0.21 -5.89 -7.85
C SER A 19 1.18 -4.98 -7.09
N CYS A 20 0.68 -3.93 -6.45
CA CYS A 20 1.50 -3.06 -5.59
C CYS A 20 2.01 -3.82 -4.37
N TYR A 21 1.17 -4.65 -3.74
CA TYR A 21 1.53 -5.46 -2.58
C TYR A 21 2.73 -6.36 -2.87
N ASP A 22 2.65 -7.20 -3.90
CA ASP A 22 3.73 -8.13 -4.25
C ASP A 22 5.02 -7.39 -4.64
N THR A 23 4.87 -6.28 -5.36
CA THR A 23 6.03 -5.48 -5.80
C THR A 23 6.76 -4.86 -4.61
N VAL A 24 6.03 -4.26 -3.67
CA VAL A 24 6.64 -3.63 -2.49
C VAL A 24 7.23 -4.70 -1.58
N LEU A 25 6.51 -5.81 -1.36
CA LEU A 25 6.99 -6.92 -0.55
C LEU A 25 8.37 -7.39 -1.03
N ARG A 26 8.50 -7.71 -2.33
CA ARG A 26 9.77 -8.15 -2.92
C ARG A 26 10.87 -7.09 -2.86
N LYS A 27 10.55 -5.82 -3.11
CA LYS A 27 11.54 -4.74 -3.09
C LYS A 27 12.11 -4.48 -1.69
N VAL A 28 11.28 -4.55 -0.66
CA VAL A 28 11.71 -4.32 0.72
C VAL A 28 12.45 -5.54 1.26
N ASP A 29 11.93 -6.75 1.01
CA ASP A 29 12.55 -8.02 1.41
C ASP A 29 13.96 -8.21 0.80
N ALA A 30 14.17 -7.77 -0.44
CA ALA A 30 15.48 -7.80 -1.08
C ALA A 30 16.52 -6.84 -0.46
N ARG A 31 16.08 -5.83 0.32
CA ARG A 31 16.94 -4.77 0.85
C ARG A 31 17.07 -4.79 2.37
N TYR A 32 16.08 -5.31 3.07
CA TYR A 32 15.98 -5.25 4.52
C TYR A 32 15.57 -6.61 5.08
N ASP A 33 16.31 -7.08 6.08
CA ASP A 33 15.97 -8.30 6.81
C ASP A 33 14.87 -8.00 7.84
N ILE A 34 13.62 -8.08 7.38
CA ILE A 34 12.42 -7.90 8.20
C ILE A 34 11.66 -9.22 8.18
N ARG A 35 11.17 -9.65 9.34
CA ARG A 35 10.32 -10.85 9.43
C ARG A 35 9.14 -10.75 8.46
N GLY A 36 8.97 -11.77 7.62
CA GLY A 36 8.00 -11.74 6.52
C GLY A 36 6.57 -11.37 6.93
N TYR A 37 6.08 -11.84 8.09
CA TYR A 37 4.75 -11.46 8.58
C TYR A 37 4.65 -9.98 8.98
N VAL A 38 5.72 -9.40 9.54
CA VAL A 38 5.78 -7.98 9.91
C VAL A 38 5.76 -7.15 8.64
N LEU A 39 6.60 -7.49 7.67
CA LEU A 39 6.66 -6.81 6.39
C LEU A 39 5.31 -6.87 5.66
N ALA A 40 4.70 -8.05 5.58
CA ALA A 40 3.39 -8.25 4.98
C ALA A 40 2.30 -7.34 5.58
N GLN A 41 2.28 -7.18 6.91
CA GLN A 41 1.32 -6.30 7.58
C GLN A 41 1.63 -4.82 7.34
N MET A 42 2.90 -4.42 7.36
CA MET A 42 3.30 -3.04 7.06
C MET A 42 2.92 -2.62 5.65
N VAL A 43 3.20 -3.47 4.65
CA VAL A 43 2.84 -3.20 3.24
C VAL A 43 1.32 -3.07 3.10
N LYS A 44 0.55 -3.98 3.71
CA LYS A 44 -0.91 -3.92 3.71
C LYS A 44 -1.43 -2.60 4.31
N LEU A 45 -0.96 -2.25 5.51
CA LEU A 45 -1.39 -1.03 6.20
C LEU A 45 -1.02 0.24 5.42
N CYS A 46 0.18 0.29 4.85
CA CYS A 46 0.65 1.41 4.04
C CYS A 46 -0.19 1.56 2.77
N LEU A 47 -0.50 0.46 2.07
CA LEU A 47 -1.40 0.47 0.92
C LEU A 47 -2.81 0.91 1.31
N GLN A 48 -3.34 0.49 2.45
CA GLN A 48 -4.67 0.92 2.91
C GLN A 48 -4.69 2.42 3.27
N SER A 49 -3.56 2.93 3.76
CA SER A 49 -3.40 4.31 4.23
C SER A 49 -2.80 5.22 3.16
N ARG A 50 -3.00 4.90 1.88
CA ARG A 50 -2.59 5.72 0.71
C ARG A 50 -1.09 6.05 0.71
N GLY A 51 -0.24 5.07 1.03
CA GLY A 51 1.22 5.20 0.92
C GLY A 51 1.94 5.70 2.16
N THR A 52 1.22 5.90 3.26
CA THR A 52 1.83 6.35 4.53
C THR A 52 1.47 5.39 5.65
N LEU A 53 2.40 5.00 6.51
CA LEU A 53 2.03 4.35 7.76
C LEU A 53 1.61 5.42 8.77
N PRO A 54 0.41 5.31 9.39
CA PRO A 54 0.01 6.23 10.45
C PRO A 54 1.03 6.21 11.60
N LEU A 55 1.26 7.38 12.22
CA LEU A 55 2.31 7.57 13.22
C LEU A 55 2.29 6.52 14.34
N ALA A 56 1.10 6.16 14.82
CA ALA A 56 0.93 5.12 15.85
C ALA A 56 1.50 3.75 15.41
N TYR A 57 1.25 3.34 14.16
CA TYR A 57 1.80 2.11 13.62
C TYR A 57 3.29 2.22 13.33
N ARG A 58 3.77 3.39 12.91
CA ARG A 58 5.20 3.64 12.71
C ARG A 58 5.99 3.45 14.00
N SER A 59 5.50 3.98 15.13
CA SER A 59 6.11 3.76 16.45
C SER A 59 6.08 2.28 16.85
N PHE A 60 4.98 1.58 16.58
CA PHE A 60 4.88 0.15 16.86
C PHE A 60 5.87 -0.67 16.02
N TYR A 61 6.02 -0.40 14.72
CA TYR A 61 6.91 -1.16 13.85
C TYR A 61 8.39 -0.80 13.99
N ALA A 62 8.71 0.34 14.60
CA ALA A 62 10.10 0.73 14.87
C ALA A 62 10.85 -0.27 15.77
N GLN A 63 10.15 -1.10 16.54
CA GLN A 63 10.76 -2.17 17.34
C GLN A 63 11.08 -3.44 16.51
N TYR A 64 10.57 -3.55 15.28
CA TYR A 64 10.70 -4.73 14.42
C TYR A 64 11.38 -4.45 13.08
N ALA A 65 11.43 -3.19 12.66
CA ALA A 65 12.00 -2.75 11.39
C ALA A 65 12.75 -1.44 11.58
N GLN A 66 13.82 -1.27 10.82
CA GLN A 66 14.63 -0.04 10.78
C GLN A 66 13.78 1.13 10.26
N ALA A 67 14.02 2.34 10.78
CA ALA A 67 13.27 3.53 10.37
C ALA A 67 13.42 3.82 8.87
N GLU A 68 14.60 3.53 8.32
CA GLU A 68 14.93 3.62 6.91
C GLU A 68 14.10 2.65 6.06
N ALA A 69 13.87 1.43 6.55
CA ALA A 69 13.05 0.45 5.86
C ALA A 69 11.58 0.87 5.81
N ILE A 70 11.07 1.45 6.91
CA ILE A 70 9.73 2.04 6.97
C ILE A 70 9.60 3.17 5.94
N ALA A 71 10.55 4.11 5.92
CA ALA A 71 10.54 5.23 4.99
C ALA A 71 10.68 4.78 3.52
N PHE A 72 11.51 3.78 3.26
CA PHE A 72 11.67 3.19 1.93
C PHE A 72 10.38 2.50 1.44
N LEU A 73 9.69 1.79 2.34
CA LEU A 73 8.40 1.18 2.05
C LEU A 73 7.35 2.24 1.69
N GLU A 74 7.22 3.30 2.50
CA GLU A 74 6.30 4.42 2.22
C GLU A 74 6.58 5.06 0.86
N ALA A 75 7.85 5.31 0.55
CA ALA A 75 8.27 5.85 -0.74
C ALA A 75 7.92 4.90 -1.90
N CYS A 76 8.15 3.59 -1.74
CA CYS A 76 7.81 2.59 -2.75
C CYS A 76 6.32 2.54 -3.02
N VAL A 77 5.49 2.50 -1.98
CA VAL A 77 4.03 2.46 -2.12
C VAL A 77 3.53 3.76 -2.77
N THR A 78 3.98 4.91 -2.29
CA THR A 78 3.59 6.22 -2.83
C THR A 78 3.96 6.35 -4.30
N HIS A 79 5.17 5.90 -4.68
CA HIS A 79 5.62 5.93 -6.07
C HIS A 79 4.81 4.97 -6.96
N LEU A 80 4.46 3.78 -6.47
CA LEU A 80 3.67 2.81 -7.24
C LEU A 80 2.20 3.21 -7.39
N LEU A 81 1.63 3.86 -6.38
CA LEU A 81 0.25 4.33 -6.43
C LEU A 81 0.13 5.61 -7.24
N PHE A 82 0.98 6.61 -6.96
CA PHE A 82 0.80 8.00 -7.40
C PHE A 82 1.98 8.57 -8.20
N GLY A 83 3.03 7.78 -8.46
CA GLY A 83 4.18 8.23 -9.23
C GLY A 83 3.85 8.46 -10.72
N PRO A 84 4.84 8.85 -11.54
CA PRO A 84 4.66 9.07 -12.98
C PRO A 84 4.24 7.80 -13.75
N ALA A 85 4.52 6.61 -13.20
CA ALA A 85 3.99 5.32 -13.67
C ALA A 85 2.85 4.78 -12.79
N GLY A 86 2.37 5.60 -11.85
CA GLY A 86 1.32 5.27 -10.90
C GLY A 86 -0.01 5.11 -11.61
N ARG A 87 -0.76 4.09 -11.19
CA ARG A 87 -2.01 3.70 -11.89
C ARG A 87 -3.24 4.47 -11.42
N LEU A 88 -3.12 5.29 -10.38
CA LEU A 88 -4.26 5.93 -9.72
C LEU A 88 -3.93 7.37 -9.33
N SER A 89 -4.87 8.28 -9.51
CA SER A 89 -4.78 9.59 -8.85
C SER A 89 -5.06 9.42 -7.36
N PRO A 90 -4.47 10.27 -6.48
CA PRO A 90 -4.73 10.21 -5.05
C PRO A 90 -6.23 10.18 -4.72
N GLN A 91 -7.05 10.97 -5.43
CA GLN A 91 -8.49 11.09 -5.22
C GLN A 91 -9.28 9.83 -5.64
N GLU A 92 -8.72 8.99 -6.52
CA GLU A 92 -9.40 7.80 -7.04
C GLU A 92 -9.14 6.57 -6.16
N TYR A 93 -8.05 6.60 -5.40
CA TYR A 93 -7.65 5.50 -4.55
C TYR A 93 -8.29 5.59 -3.16
N HIS A 94 -9.48 5.00 -3.08
CA HIS A 94 -10.20 4.74 -1.84
C HIS A 94 -10.24 3.22 -1.64
N TYR A 95 -9.49 2.73 -0.66
CA TYR A 95 -9.60 1.34 -0.23
C TYR A 95 -10.90 1.21 0.58
N GLN A 96 -11.96 0.69 -0.04
CA GLN A 96 -13.17 0.28 0.67
C GLN A 96 -12.89 -1.08 1.34
N ARG A 97 -12.91 -1.09 2.66
CA ARG A 97 -12.68 -2.27 3.50
C ARG A 97 -13.81 -3.31 3.37
N ASP A 98 -14.93 -2.95 2.74
CA ASP A 98 -16.18 -3.69 2.69
C ASP A 98 -16.12 -5.08 2.02
N ALA A 99 -15.02 -5.48 1.37
CA ALA A 99 -14.92 -6.80 0.73
C ALA A 99 -14.32 -7.91 1.62
N TYR A 100 -13.84 -7.60 2.84
CA TYR A 100 -13.25 -8.58 3.76
C TYR A 100 -13.80 -8.49 5.20
N GLN A 101 -15.00 -7.97 5.37
CA GLN A 101 -15.74 -8.12 6.61
C GLN A 101 -16.73 -9.28 6.43
N ASN A 102 -16.27 -10.49 6.73
CA ASN A 102 -17.17 -11.62 6.90
C ASN A 102 -18.13 -11.26 8.05
N PRO A 103 -19.46 -11.38 7.87
CA PRO A 103 -20.39 -11.26 8.98
C PRO A 103 -20.11 -12.42 9.95
N GLY A 104 -20.24 -12.14 11.25
CA GLY A 104 -20.22 -13.18 12.28
C GLY A 104 -21.34 -14.19 12.11
#